data_AF-A0A7H8PLR8-F1
#
_entry.id   AF-A0A7H8PLR8-F1
#
_cell.length_a   1.000
_cell.length_b   1.000
_cell.length_c   1.000
_cell.angle_alpha   90.00
_cell.angle_beta   90.00
_cell.angle_gamma   90.00
#
_symmetry.space_group_name_H-M   'P 1'
#
loop_
_entity.id
_entity.type
_entity.pdbx_description
1 polymer ?
#
loop_
_entity_poly.entity_id
_entity_poly.type
_entity_poly.pdbx_seq_one_letter_code
_entity_poly.pdbx_strand_id
1 'polypeptide(L)'
;MDQRENKVGYADLSKGIELLISKFGIDKTAAIIRQITDTVTIVKSEKLKTQLLLTYIYYESQHLFKCKQSKSKTESSKEFKDSRMVTYHLIKKYTNMSYQQLGKRFGQSKRAVIHHYNKCESLLSIPKSNKDFVSKYQRLEQKTIQYMTTLK
;
A
#
# COMPACT_ATOMS: atom_id res chain seq x y z
N MET A 1 9.18 -30.32 23.89
CA MET A 1 8.00 -29.47 23.61
C MET A 1 7.60 -29.76 22.18
N ASP A 2 6.52 -30.53 22.02
CA ASP A 2 6.09 -31.13 20.77
C ASP A 2 5.19 -30.14 20.00
N GLN A 3 5.65 -29.66 18.84
CA GLN A 3 4.85 -28.84 17.95
C GLN A 3 3.98 -29.78 17.11
N ARG A 4 2.73 -29.99 17.53
CA ARG A 4 1.74 -30.70 16.69
C ARG A 4 1.38 -29.80 15.50
N GLU A 5 1.83 -30.18 14.31
CA GLU A 5 1.31 -29.67 13.05
C GLU A 5 -0.21 -29.92 13.01
N ASN A 6 -0.99 -28.84 12.99
CA ASN A 6 -2.44 -28.92 12.90
C ASN A 6 -2.81 -29.31 11.45
N LYS A 7 -2.83 -30.62 11.17
CA LYS A 7 -3.21 -31.15 9.84
C LYS A 7 -4.71 -30.92 9.62
N VAL A 8 -5.02 -30.00 8.71
CA VAL A 8 -6.39 -29.77 8.24
C VAL A 8 -6.92 -31.06 7.61
N GLY A 9 -8.00 -31.60 8.17
CA GLY A 9 -8.62 -32.82 7.68
C GLY A 9 -9.56 -32.56 6.50
N TYR A 10 -9.88 -33.61 5.75
CA TYR A 10 -10.86 -33.53 4.64
C TYR A 10 -12.24 -33.02 5.12
N ALA A 11 -12.64 -33.41 6.34
CA ALA A 11 -13.89 -32.95 6.94
C ALA A 11 -13.92 -31.43 7.19
N ASP A 12 -12.79 -30.84 7.58
CA ASP A 12 -12.66 -29.40 7.79
C ASP A 12 -12.79 -28.64 6.46
N LEU A 13 -12.19 -29.19 5.39
CA LEU A 13 -12.30 -28.64 4.04
C LEU A 13 -13.74 -28.71 3.52
N SER A 14 -14.41 -29.86 3.64
CA SER A 14 -15.81 -30.01 3.22
C SER A 14 -16.72 -29.02 3.96
N LYS A 15 -16.54 -28.87 5.27
CA LYS A 15 -17.30 -27.88 6.06
C LYS A 15 -17.03 -26.46 5.59
N GLY A 16 -15.78 -26.13 5.25
CA GLY A 16 -15.43 -24.83 4.67
C GLY A 16 -16.15 -24.57 3.34
N ILE A 17 -16.23 -25.57 2.46
CA ILE A 17 -16.92 -25.47 1.18
C ILE A 17 -18.43 -25.29 1.38
N GLU A 18 -19.04 -26.04 2.29
CA GLU A 18 -20.47 -25.89 2.63
C GLU A 18 -20.80 -24.47 3.14
N LEU A 19 -19.94 -23.90 3.99
CA LEU A 19 -20.09 -22.53 4.47
C LEU A 19 -20.00 -21.51 3.32
N LEU A 20 -19.13 -21.74 2.33
CA LEU A 20 -19.05 -20.91 1.13
C LEU A 20 -20.32 -21.04 0.27
N ILE A 21 -20.82 -22.26 0.05
CA ILE A 21 -22.07 -22.51 -0.69
C ILE A 21 -23.25 -21.82 -0.01
N SER A 22 -23.36 -21.94 1.32
CA SER A 22 -24.40 -21.29 2.11
C SER A 22 -24.38 -19.76 1.96
N LYS A 23 -23.18 -19.17 1.93
CA LYS A 23 -23.02 -17.71 1.84
C LYS A 23 -23.17 -17.15 0.43
N PHE A 24 -22.70 -17.86 -0.59
CA PHE A 24 -22.55 -17.32 -1.95
C PHE A 24 -23.40 -18.04 -3.01
N GLY A 25 -23.96 -19.20 -2.69
CA GLY A 25 -24.62 -20.08 -3.65
C GLY A 25 -23.64 -20.97 -4.39
N ILE A 26 -24.13 -22.12 -4.89
CA ILE A 26 -23.29 -23.16 -5.50
C ILE A 26 -22.52 -22.66 -6.73
N ASP A 27 -23.15 -21.86 -7.59
CA ASP A 27 -22.55 -21.36 -8.82
C ASP A 27 -21.38 -20.40 -8.55
N LYS A 28 -21.54 -19.48 -7.59
CA LYS A 28 -20.48 -18.54 -7.22
C LYS A 28 -19.35 -19.24 -6.47
N THR A 29 -19.67 -20.20 -5.60
CA THR A 29 -18.66 -20.99 -4.91
C THR A 29 -17.84 -21.83 -5.89
N ALA A 30 -18.47 -22.47 -6.87
CA ALA A 30 -17.77 -23.17 -7.94
C ALA A 30 -16.87 -22.23 -8.77
N ALA A 31 -17.34 -21.02 -9.08
CA ALA A 31 -16.53 -20.02 -9.78
C ALA A 31 -15.30 -19.56 -8.96
N ILE A 32 -15.46 -19.38 -7.65
CA ILE A 32 -14.36 -19.04 -6.73
C ILE A 32 -13.34 -20.18 -6.67
N ILE A 33 -13.80 -21.43 -6.51
CA ILE A 33 -12.91 -22.60 -6.49
C ILE A 33 -12.12 -22.66 -7.80
N ARG A 34 -12.79 -22.55 -8.95
CA ARG A 34 -12.14 -22.51 -10.26
C ARG A 34 -11.12 -21.37 -10.38
N GLN A 35 -11.45 -20.15 -9.94
CA GLN A 35 -10.50 -19.03 -9.98
C GLN A 35 -9.28 -19.21 -9.09
N ILE A 36 -9.41 -19.97 -8.00
CA ILE A 36 -8.30 -20.26 -7.08
C ILE A 36 -7.46 -21.43 -7.59
N THR A 37 -8.09 -22.45 -8.19
CA THR A 37 -7.41 -23.66 -8.68
C THR A 37 -6.81 -23.47 -10.07
N ASP A 38 -7.48 -22.71 -10.93
CA ASP A 38 -6.92 -22.30 -12.21
C ASP A 38 -5.91 -21.18 -11.93
N THR A 39 -4.77 -21.22 -12.62
CA THR A 39 -3.79 -20.13 -12.61
C THR A 39 -4.36 -18.93 -13.38
N VAL A 40 -5.48 -18.38 -12.92
CA VAL A 40 -6.07 -17.19 -13.51
C VAL A 40 -5.11 -16.05 -13.21
N THR A 41 -4.28 -15.74 -14.21
CA THR A 41 -3.54 -14.51 -14.24
C THR A 41 -4.59 -13.41 -14.40
N ILE A 42 -5.08 -12.89 -13.28
CA ILE A 42 -5.91 -11.69 -13.28
C ILE A 42 -5.00 -10.59 -13.80
N VAL A 43 -5.04 -10.33 -15.11
CA VAL A 43 -4.36 -9.20 -15.73
C VAL A 43 -5.02 -7.94 -15.15
N LYS A 44 -4.47 -7.46 -14.04
CA LYS A 44 -4.96 -6.23 -13.41
C LYS A 44 -4.73 -5.09 -14.41
N SER A 45 -5.75 -4.28 -14.66
CA SER A 45 -5.56 -3.09 -15.47
C SER A 45 -4.48 -2.19 -14.83
N GLU A 46 -3.69 -1.51 -15.66
CA GLU A 46 -2.66 -0.57 -15.20
C GLU A 46 -3.21 0.49 -14.24
N LYS A 47 -4.48 0.88 -14.42
CA LYS A 47 -5.20 1.77 -13.52
C LYS A 47 -5.37 1.18 -12.11
N LEU A 48 -5.75 -0.09 -12.02
CA LEU A 48 -5.88 -0.79 -10.73
C LEU A 48 -4.52 -1.02 -10.07
N LYS A 49 -3.50 -1.42 -10.83
CA LYS A 49 -2.11 -1.56 -10.33
C LYS A 49 -1.61 -0.24 -9.75
N THR A 50 -1.81 0.85 -10.48
CA THR A 50 -1.50 2.21 -10.02
C THR A 50 -2.27 2.53 -8.75
N GLN A 51 -3.58 2.26 -8.68
CA GLN A 51 -4.37 2.53 -7.48
C GLN A 51 -3.90 1.75 -6.25
N LEU A 52 -3.54 0.47 -6.42
CA LEU A 52 -3.00 -0.38 -5.35
C LEU A 52 -1.65 0.14 -4.87
N LEU A 53 -0.73 0.47 -5.78
CA LEU A 53 0.58 1.02 -5.46
C LEU A 53 0.46 2.33 -4.67
N LEU A 54 -0.40 3.24 -5.11
CA LEU A 54 -0.65 4.52 -4.45
C LEU A 54 -1.17 4.34 -3.02
N THR A 55 -2.11 3.41 -2.85
CA THR A 55 -2.69 3.07 -1.54
C THR A 55 -1.63 2.43 -0.64
N TYR A 56 -0.84 1.50 -1.17
CA TYR A 56 0.25 0.84 -0.46
C TYR A 56 1.29 1.85 0.06
N ILE A 57 1.81 2.72 -0.81
CA ILE A 57 2.81 3.74 -0.44
C ILE A 57 2.28 4.64 0.68
N TYR A 58 1.02 5.08 0.57
CA TYR A 58 0.40 5.94 1.57
C TYR A 58 0.32 5.27 2.96
N TYR A 59 -0.24 4.06 3.04
CA TYR A 59 -0.41 3.36 4.31
C TYR A 59 0.92 2.95 4.92
N GLU A 60 1.83 2.42 4.11
CA GLU A 60 3.14 1.99 4.61
C GLU A 60 3.98 3.18 5.07
N SER A 61 3.86 4.34 4.41
CA SER A 61 4.46 5.59 4.86
C SER A 61 3.90 6.01 6.23
N GLN A 62 2.57 6.01 6.41
CA GLN A 62 1.99 6.36 7.72
C GLN A 62 2.44 5.42 8.83
N HIS A 63 2.54 4.13 8.54
CA HIS A 63 3.03 3.13 9.48
C HIS A 63 4.50 3.37 9.87
N LEU A 64 5.39 3.58 8.89
CA LEU A 64 6.82 3.80 9.13
C LEU A 64 7.11 5.09 9.91
N PHE A 65 6.34 6.15 9.64
CA PHE A 65 6.45 7.42 10.35
C PHE A 65 5.66 7.44 11.66
N LYS A 66 4.94 6.36 12.01
CA LYS A 66 4.12 6.25 13.23
C LYS A 66 3.12 7.40 13.36
N CYS A 67 2.48 7.77 12.25
CA CYS A 67 1.48 8.84 12.24
C CYS A 67 0.33 8.47 13.19
N LYS A 68 0.15 9.22 14.28
CA LYS A 68 -1.04 9.10 15.12
C LYS A 68 -2.25 9.58 14.33
N GLN A 69 -3.39 8.89 14.45
CA GLN A 69 -4.66 9.40 13.95
C GLN A 69 -4.98 10.67 14.76
N SER A 70 -4.82 11.84 14.14
CA SER A 70 -5.12 13.11 14.80
C SER A 70 -6.62 13.19 15.07
N LYS A 71 -6.98 13.60 16.30
CA LYS A 71 -8.37 13.93 16.67
C LYS A 71 -8.84 15.28 16.08
N SER A 72 -7.93 16.06 15.50
CA SER A 72 -8.16 17.40 14.97
C SER A 72 -7.66 17.52 13.54
N LYS A 73 -8.49 18.10 12.65
CA LYS A 73 -8.14 18.34 11.24
C LYS A 73 -7.04 19.41 11.05
N THR A 74 -6.71 20.19 12.08
CA THR A 74 -5.85 21.38 11.97
C THR A 74 -4.40 21.18 12.43
N GLU A 75 -4.11 20.20 13.27
CA GLU A 75 -2.74 19.91 13.70
C GLU A 75 -2.17 18.69 12.95
N SER A 76 -1.45 18.98 11.87
CA SER A 76 -0.62 17.97 11.21
C SER A 76 0.70 17.82 11.96
N SER A 77 0.90 16.70 12.63
CA SER A 77 2.16 16.37 13.29
C SER A 77 3.33 16.37 12.29
N LYS A 78 4.56 16.50 12.79
CA LYS A 78 5.77 16.42 11.97
C LYS A 78 5.82 15.10 11.19
N GLU A 79 5.51 14.00 11.87
CA GLU A 79 5.46 12.65 11.29
C GLU A 79 4.47 12.57 10.13
N PHE A 80 3.31 13.21 10.25
CA PHE A 80 2.33 13.25 9.17
C PHE A 80 2.84 14.07 7.99
N LYS A 81 3.50 15.21 8.23
CA LYS A 81 4.12 16.02 7.18
C LYS A 81 5.23 15.23 6.47
N ASP A 82 6.09 14.59 7.23
CA ASP A 82 7.20 13.76 6.73
C ASP A 82 6.67 12.59 5.90
N SER A 83 5.67 11.87 6.41
CA SER A 83 4.98 10.80 5.67
C SER A 83 4.37 11.30 4.35
N ARG A 84 3.71 12.46 4.34
CA ARG A 84 3.16 13.03 3.09
C ARG A 84 4.25 13.39 2.08
N MET A 85 5.37 13.96 2.54
CA MET A 85 6.50 14.31 1.67
C MET A 85 7.02 13.07 0.95
N VAL A 86 7.29 12.01 1.71
CA VAL A 86 7.79 10.74 1.16
C VAL A 86 6.73 10.10 0.24
N THR A 87 5.46 10.12 0.63
CA THR A 87 4.36 9.58 -0.18
C THR A 87 4.31 10.25 -1.56
N TYR A 88 4.31 11.59 -1.62
CA TYR A 88 4.26 12.28 -2.92
C TYR A 88 5.51 12.06 -3.75
N HIS A 89 6.66 12.00 -3.09
CA HIS A 89 7.93 11.76 -3.74
C HIS A 89 7.99 10.38 -4.41
N LEU A 90 7.72 9.31 -3.66
CA LEU A 90 7.77 7.94 -4.17
C LEU A 90 6.71 7.69 -5.24
N ILE A 91 5.50 8.21 -5.05
CA ILE A 91 4.46 8.09 -6.08
C ILE A 91 4.92 8.76 -7.37
N LYS A 92 5.49 9.97 -7.29
CA LYS A 92 5.97 10.69 -8.48
C LYS A 92 7.16 9.98 -9.13
N LYS A 93 8.00 9.31 -8.34
CA LYS A 93 9.18 8.55 -8.81
C LYS A 93 8.79 7.26 -9.53
N TYR A 94 7.79 6.53 -9.03
CA TYR A 94 7.40 5.21 -9.54
C TYR A 94 6.11 5.21 -10.37
N THR A 95 5.51 6.38 -10.62
CA THR A 95 4.31 6.53 -11.47
C THR A 95 4.40 7.77 -12.34
N ASN A 96 3.65 7.79 -13.44
CA ASN A 96 3.56 8.95 -14.34
C ASN A 96 2.54 10.02 -13.85
N MET A 97 2.11 9.99 -12.59
CA MET A 97 1.13 10.96 -12.09
C MET A 97 1.68 12.38 -12.07
N SER A 98 0.91 13.35 -12.53
CA SER A 98 1.21 14.78 -12.37
C SER A 98 0.97 15.26 -10.94
N TYR A 99 1.58 16.38 -10.55
CA TYR A 99 1.31 17.04 -9.26
C TYR A 99 -0.17 17.39 -9.07
N GLN A 100 -0.89 17.68 -10.16
CA GLN A 100 -2.33 17.95 -10.10
C GLN A 100 -3.13 16.69 -9.80
N GLN A 101 -2.80 15.55 -10.43
CA GLN A 101 -3.45 14.27 -10.15
C GLN A 101 -3.20 13.81 -8.71
N LEU A 102 -1.96 13.99 -8.22
CA LEU A 102 -1.62 13.78 -6.80
C LEU A 102 -2.46 14.66 -5.88
N GLY A 103 -2.53 15.96 -6.18
CA GLY A 103 -3.32 16.91 -5.40
C GLY A 103 -4.79 16.51 -5.31
N LYS A 104 -5.41 16.17 -6.45
CA LYS A 104 -6.79 15.67 -6.51
C LYS A 104 -6.96 14.41 -5.65
N ARG A 105 -6.03 13.45 -5.72
CA ARG A 105 -6.12 12.19 -4.96
C ARG A 105 -6.05 12.39 -3.44
N PHE A 106 -5.25 13.34 -2.98
CA PHE A 106 -5.02 13.58 -1.55
C PHE A 106 -5.75 14.81 -0.99
N GLY A 107 -6.67 15.41 -1.75
CA GLY A 107 -7.38 16.61 -1.34
C GLY A 107 -6.45 17.80 -1.06
N GLN A 108 -5.36 17.93 -1.82
CA GLN A 108 -4.37 19.00 -1.69
C GLN A 108 -4.27 19.84 -2.97
N SER A 109 -3.84 21.09 -2.84
CA SER A 109 -3.54 21.92 -4.02
C SER A 109 -2.28 21.42 -4.73
N LYS A 110 -2.19 21.66 -6.06
CA LYS A 110 -0.96 21.38 -6.85
C LYS A 110 0.28 22.00 -6.20
N ARG A 111 0.16 23.25 -5.70
CA ARG A 111 1.25 23.98 -5.05
C ARG A 111 1.71 23.28 -3.76
N ALA A 112 0.79 22.79 -2.95
CA ALA A 112 1.12 22.04 -1.73
C ALA A 112 1.87 20.74 -2.05
N VAL A 113 1.45 20.01 -3.09
CA VAL A 113 2.15 18.80 -3.53
C VAL A 113 3.58 19.11 -3.98
N ILE A 114 3.77 20.15 -4.81
CA ILE A 114 5.10 20.57 -5.29
C ILE A 114 6.00 20.95 -4.10
N HIS A 115 5.49 21.73 -3.16
CA HIS A 115 6.22 22.11 -1.96
C HIS A 115 6.73 20.87 -1.19
N HIS A 116 5.84 19.91 -0.92
CA HIS A 116 6.22 18.68 -0.22
C HIS A 116 7.19 17.80 -0.99
N TYR A 117 7.01 17.70 -2.31
CA TYR A 117 7.93 16.98 -3.18
C TYR A 117 9.34 17.58 -3.13
N ASN A 118 9.45 18.89 -3.35
CA ASN A 118 10.73 19.60 -3.32
C ASN A 118 11.39 19.58 -1.94
N LYS A 119 10.58 19.63 -0.86
CA LYS A 119 11.11 19.51 0.48
C LYS A 119 11.68 18.12 0.76
N CYS A 120 11.04 17.06 0.24
CA CYS A 120 11.59 15.71 0.29
C CYS A 120 12.96 15.64 -0.41
N GLU A 121 13.06 16.17 -1.64
CA GLU A 121 14.32 16.25 -2.40
C GLU A 121 15.42 16.95 -1.60
N SER A 122 15.10 18.10 -1.00
CA SER A 122 16.03 18.84 -0.14
C SER A 122 16.51 18.02 1.06
N LEU A 123 15.63 17.28 1.74
CA LEU A 123 16.01 16.42 2.87
C LEU A 123 16.89 15.24 2.42
N LEU A 124 16.60 14.66 1.25
CA LEU A 124 17.37 13.57 0.66
C LEU A 124 18.76 14.04 0.18
N SER A 125 18.89 15.29 -0.25
CA SER A 125 20.17 15.86 -0.71
C SER A 125 21.21 16.04 0.39
N ILE A 126 20.81 16.01 1.68
CA ILE A 126 21.70 16.14 2.84
C ILE A 126 21.46 14.98 3.82
N PRO A 127 21.85 13.73 3.48
CA PRO A 127 21.51 12.55 4.28
C PRO A 127 22.08 12.58 5.70
N LYS A 128 23.30 13.12 5.88
CA LYS A 128 24.00 13.13 7.16
C LYS A 128 23.24 13.91 8.25
N SER A 129 22.50 14.96 7.87
CA SER A 129 21.72 15.80 8.77
C SER A 129 20.28 15.29 8.98
N ASN A 130 19.82 14.37 8.13
CA ASN A 130 18.43 13.88 8.10
C ASN A 130 18.36 12.35 8.23
N LYS A 131 19.30 11.73 8.96
CA LYS A 131 19.51 10.27 8.97
C LYS A 131 18.25 9.45 9.21
N ASP A 132 17.43 9.82 10.20
CA ASP A 132 16.20 9.11 10.54
C ASP A 132 15.15 9.20 9.40
N PHE A 133 14.97 10.38 8.82
CA PHE A 133 14.08 10.58 7.68
C PHE A 133 14.54 9.77 6.46
N VAL A 134 15.84 9.84 6.13
CA VAL A 134 16.41 9.15 4.98
C VAL A 134 16.35 7.63 5.15
N SER A 135 16.62 7.12 6.36
CA SER A 135 16.48 5.70 6.68
C SER A 135 15.05 5.19 6.46
N LYS A 136 14.05 5.94 6.95
CA LYS A 136 12.63 5.61 6.74
C LYS A 136 12.24 5.70 5.26
N TYR A 137 12.73 6.71 4.54
CA TYR A 137 12.53 6.85 3.10
C TYR A 137 13.05 5.62 2.35
N GLN A 138 14.32 5.26 2.57
CA GLN A 138 14.96 4.12 1.91
C GLN A 138 14.24 2.81 2.20
N ARG A 139 13.82 2.61 3.45
CA ARG A 139 13.03 1.44 3.84
C ARG A 139 11.69 1.38 3.12
N LEU A 140 10.99 2.51 2.98
CA LEU A 140 9.73 2.55 2.24
C LEU A 140 9.95 2.34 0.74
N GLU A 141 11.01 2.90 0.18
CA GLU A 141 11.38 2.72 -1.22
C GLU A 141 11.63 1.25 -1.55
N GLN A 142 12.45 0.56 -0.73
CA GLN A 142 12.71 -0.87 -0.89
C GLN A 142 11.42 -1.70 -0.84
N LYS A 143 10.56 -1.41 0.13
CA LYS A 143 9.23 -2.03 0.26
C LYS A 143 8.34 -1.77 -0.95
N THR A 144 8.39 -0.56 -1.50
CA THR A 144 7.63 -0.14 -2.69
C THR A 144 8.10 -0.93 -3.92
N ILE A 145 9.40 -1.00 -4.16
CA ILE A 145 9.99 -1.79 -5.25
C ILE A 145 9.58 -3.26 -5.11
N GLN A 146 9.71 -3.84 -3.93
CA GLN A 146 9.30 -5.23 -3.67
C GLN A 146 7.80 -5.43 -3.95
N TYR A 147 6.94 -4.52 -3.49
CA TYR A 147 5.50 -4.61 -3.72
C TYR A 147 5.15 -4.54 -5.22
N MET A 148 5.82 -3.68 -5.99
CA MET A 148 5.63 -3.59 -7.44
C MET A 148 5.87 -4.94 -8.15
N THR A 149 6.80 -5.77 -7.66
CA THR A 149 7.05 -7.10 -8.23
C THR A 149 5.88 -8.08 -8.03
N THR A 150 5.03 -7.84 -7.03
CA THR A 150 3.83 -8.64 -6.72
C THR A 150 2.57 -8.16 -7.45
N LEU A 151 2.64 -6.99 -8.10
CA LEU A 151 1.55 -6.42 -8.90
C LEU A 151 1.52 -6.94 -10.34
N LYS A 152 2.29 -8.00 -10.66
CA LYS A 152 2.30 -8.63 -11.99
C LYS A 152 0.89 -9.06 -12.40
#